data_AF-A0A7C1Q730-F1
#
_entry.id   AF-A0A7C1Q730-F1
#
_cell.length_a   1.000
_cell.length_b   1.000
_cell.length_c   1.000
_cell.angle_alpha   90.00
_cell.angle_beta   90.00
_cell.angle_gamma   90.00
#
_symmetry.space_group_name_H-M   'P 1'
#
loop_
_entity.id
_entity.type
_entity.pdbx_description
1 polymer ?
#
loop_
_entity_poly.entity_id
_entity_poly.type
_entity_poly.pdbx_seq_one_letter_code
_entity_poly.pdbx_strand_id
1 'polypeptide(L)'
;MFGYKSPEGMIGTKVRNIYVDQGDRKRLVKKLEKDGVWKNFASFCKKKDGERFYTERTSTMVKNEEGKPIRIEGIIRDITERKRLEEELQSDIQKLKENLKAAEKENAELKKQLKSHGWIQK
;
A
#
# COMPACT_ATOMS: atom_id res chain seq x y z
N MET A 1 -15.35 -0.71 8.03
CA MET A 1 -14.39 -0.20 7.03
C MET A 1 -14.71 1.23 6.58
N PHE A 2 -15.75 1.49 5.78
CA PHE A 2 -16.04 2.84 5.24
C PHE A 2 -16.72 3.84 6.20
N GLY A 3 -16.84 3.53 7.50
CA GLY A 3 -17.48 4.42 8.48
C GLY A 3 -19.02 4.47 8.42
N TYR A 4 -19.67 3.59 7.65
CA TYR A 4 -21.13 3.41 7.67
C TYR A 4 -21.52 2.41 8.76
N LYS A 5 -22.67 2.65 9.41
CA LYS A 5 -23.20 1.78 10.48
C LYS A 5 -23.79 0.46 9.95
N SER A 6 -24.22 0.44 8.69
CA SER A 6 -24.77 -0.75 8.03
C SER A 6 -24.56 -0.66 6.50
N PRO A 7 -24.70 -1.78 5.76
CA PRO A 7 -24.69 -1.77 4.30
C PRO A 7 -25.72 -0.82 3.69
N GLU A 8 -26.95 -0.77 4.24
CA GLU A 8 -28.05 0.08 3.76
C GLU A 8 -27.68 1.56 3.82
N GLY A 9 -26.95 1.97 4.87
CA GLY A 9 -26.46 3.34 5.00
C GLY A 9 -25.44 3.74 3.93
N MET A 10 -24.82 2.78 3.26
CA MET A 10 -23.88 3.01 2.16
C MET A 10 -24.56 3.02 0.78
N ILE A 11 -25.68 2.29 0.64
CA ILE A 11 -26.45 2.24 -0.61
C ILE A 11 -26.88 3.65 -1.03
N GLY A 12 -26.82 3.94 -2.33
CA GLY A 12 -27.11 5.26 -2.90
C GLY A 12 -25.95 6.25 -2.84
N THR A 13 -24.88 5.96 -2.08
CA THR A 13 -23.67 6.78 -2.12
C THR A 13 -23.02 6.69 -3.51
N LYS A 14 -22.69 7.84 -4.10
CA LYS A 14 -21.92 7.89 -5.34
C LYS A 14 -20.54 7.26 -5.10
N VAL A 15 -20.26 6.13 -5.74
CA VAL A 15 -18.98 5.39 -5.60
C VAL A 15 -17.75 6.28 -5.87
N ARG A 16 -17.83 7.28 -6.74
CA ARG A 16 -16.71 8.23 -6.96
C ARG A 16 -16.31 8.99 -5.68
N ASN A 17 -17.27 9.21 -4.78
CA ASN A 17 -17.07 9.97 -3.55
C ASN A 17 -16.27 9.21 -2.50
N ILE A 18 -16.08 7.89 -2.61
CA ILE A 18 -15.24 7.15 -1.65
C ILE A 18 -13.76 7.19 -2.00
N TYR A 19 -13.39 7.64 -3.21
CA TYR A 19 -12.00 7.74 -3.64
C TYR A 19 -11.36 9.04 -3.17
N VAL A 20 -10.10 8.97 -2.76
CA VAL A 20 -9.28 10.17 -2.52
C VAL A 20 -8.80 10.73 -3.86
N ASP A 21 -8.13 9.93 -4.69
CA ASP A 21 -7.83 10.30 -6.07
C ASP A 21 -9.00 9.91 -6.99
N GLN A 22 -9.66 10.90 -7.58
CA GLN A 22 -10.76 10.68 -8.51
C GLN A 22 -10.31 9.94 -9.80
N GLY A 23 -9.03 10.00 -10.15
CA GLY A 23 -8.42 9.25 -11.24
C GLY A 23 -8.41 7.74 -11.02
N ASP A 24 -8.34 7.26 -9.77
CA ASP A 24 -8.35 5.84 -9.45
C ASP A 24 -9.60 5.14 -9.95
N ARG A 25 -10.77 5.78 -9.82
CA ARG A 25 -12.02 5.21 -10.31
C ARG A 25 -12.01 5.05 -11.83
N LYS A 26 -11.49 6.06 -12.55
CA LYS A 26 -11.38 6.01 -14.01
C LYS A 26 -10.41 4.90 -14.45
N ARG A 27 -9.26 4.78 -13.79
CA ARG A 27 -8.30 3.69 -14.03
C ARG A 27 -8.95 2.33 -13.81
N LEU A 28 -9.69 2.17 -12.71
CA LEU A 28 -10.39 0.93 -12.40
C LEU A 28 -11.37 0.54 -13.49
N VAL A 29 -12.26 1.45 -13.88
CA VAL A 29 -13.25 1.18 -14.93
C VAL A 29 -12.56 0.80 -16.23
N LYS A 30 -11.56 1.57 -16.68
CA LYS A 30 -10.83 1.28 -17.93
C LYS A 30 -10.15 -0.09 -17.91
N LYS A 31 -9.51 -0.47 -16.80
CA LYS A 31 -8.89 -1.79 -16.65
C LYS A 31 -9.94 -2.91 -16.71
N LEU A 32 -11.09 -2.71 -16.08
CA LEU A 32 -12.17 -3.70 -16.04
C LEU A 32 -12.91 -3.82 -17.38
N GLU A 33 -13.07 -2.74 -18.13
CA GLU A 33 -13.62 -2.77 -19.48
C GLU A 33 -12.73 -3.58 -20.42
N LYS A 34 -11.41 -3.41 -20.31
CA LYS A 34 -10.41 -4.09 -21.14
C LYS A 34 -10.22 -5.56 -20.75
N ASP A 35 -10.00 -5.82 -19.46
CA ASP A 35 -9.47 -7.11 -19.00
C ASP A 35 -10.49 -7.91 -18.17
N GLY A 36 -11.68 -7.37 -17.92
CA GLY A 36 -12.75 -8.00 -17.14
C GLY A 36 -12.49 -8.03 -15.62
N VAL A 37 -11.22 -8.12 -15.19
CA VAL A 37 -10.82 -8.23 -13.78
C VAL A 37 -9.59 -7.39 -13.45
N TRP A 38 -9.55 -6.87 -12.23
CA TRP A 38 -8.34 -6.29 -11.65
C TRP A 38 -8.18 -6.76 -10.21
N LYS A 39 -7.10 -7.49 -9.95
CA LYS A 39 -6.71 -7.99 -8.63
C LYS A 39 -5.75 -7.03 -7.92
N ASN A 40 -5.78 -7.03 -6.59
CA ASN A 40 -4.84 -6.32 -5.71
C ASN A 40 -4.65 -4.84 -6.05
N PHE A 41 -5.71 -4.18 -6.53
CA PHE A 41 -5.65 -2.75 -6.81
C PHE A 41 -5.66 -1.98 -5.48
N ALA A 42 -4.52 -1.42 -5.12
CA ALA A 42 -4.36 -0.60 -3.93
C ALA A 42 -4.65 0.88 -4.24
N SER A 43 -5.47 1.53 -3.42
CA SER A 43 -5.67 2.97 -3.48
C SER A 43 -6.11 3.53 -2.14
N PHE A 44 -5.93 4.84 -1.96
CA PHE A 44 -6.57 5.55 -0.86
C PHE A 44 -8.06 5.71 -1.11
N CYS A 45 -8.84 5.39 -0.08
CA CYS A 45 -10.24 5.74 0.02
C CYS A 45 -10.47 6.65 1.24
N LYS A 46 -11.65 7.25 1.31
CA LYS A 46 -12.11 7.99 2.48
C LYS A 46 -13.36 7.36 3.07
N LYS A 47 -13.41 7.31 4.40
CA LYS A 47 -14.59 6.93 5.17
C LYS A 47 -15.64 8.04 5.10
N LYS A 48 -16.84 7.77 5.63
CA LYS A 48 -17.96 8.71 5.66
C LYS A 48 -17.62 10.04 6.36
N ASP A 49 -16.80 9.99 7.40
CA ASP A 49 -16.30 11.15 8.16
C ASP A 49 -15.13 11.89 7.48
N GLY A 50 -14.62 11.36 6.36
CA GLY A 50 -13.48 11.91 5.63
C GLY A 50 -12.12 11.30 5.99
N GLU A 51 -12.04 10.42 7.00
CA GLU A 51 -10.80 9.73 7.37
C GLU A 51 -10.26 8.94 6.18
N ARG A 52 -8.98 9.13 5.86
CA ARG A 52 -8.32 8.45 4.75
C ARG A 52 -7.77 7.12 5.22
N PHE A 53 -7.91 6.09 4.40
CA PHE A 53 -7.40 4.75 4.69
C PHE A 53 -7.00 4.04 3.39
N TYR A 54 -6.05 3.10 3.49
CA TYR A 54 -5.64 2.31 2.34
C TYR A 54 -6.60 1.14 2.11
N THR A 55 -7.03 1.00 0.87
CA THR A 55 -7.83 -0.13 0.43
C THR A 55 -7.08 -0.95 -0.61
N GLU A 56 -7.22 -2.26 -0.55
CA GLU A 56 -6.83 -3.19 -1.61
C GLU A 56 -8.08 -3.92 -2.10
N ARG A 57 -8.26 -4.01 -3.42
CA ARG A 57 -9.46 -4.64 -3.97
C ARG A 57 -9.20 -5.53 -5.16
N THR A 58 -10.03 -6.56 -5.23
CA THR A 58 -10.22 -7.36 -6.44
C THR A 58 -11.61 -7.05 -6.97
N SER A 59 -11.68 -6.57 -8.21
CA SER A 59 -12.93 -6.18 -8.86
C SER A 59 -13.08 -6.87 -10.20
N THR A 60 -14.34 -7.16 -10.56
CA THR A 60 -14.72 -7.79 -11.83
C THR A 60 -15.85 -6.99 -12.47
N MET A 61 -15.78 -6.80 -13.79
CA MET A 61 -16.88 -6.27 -14.59
C MET A 61 -17.88 -7.38 -14.88
N VAL A 62 -19.13 -7.18 -14.51
CA VAL A 62 -20.21 -8.08 -14.88
C VAL A 62 -21.00 -7.44 -16.02
N LYS A 63 -21.22 -8.25 -17.06
CA LYS A 63 -21.85 -7.87 -18.32
C LYS A 63 -23.14 -8.68 -18.50
N ASN A 64 -24.12 -8.12 -19.20
CA ASN A 64 -25.30 -8.86 -19.63
C ASN A 64 -24.98 -9.78 -20.82
N GLU A 65 -26.00 -10.48 -21.32
CA GLU A 65 -25.91 -11.38 -22.49
C GLU A 65 -25.45 -10.66 -23.77
N GLU A 66 -25.76 -9.37 -23.91
CA GLU A 66 -25.32 -8.51 -25.03
C GLU A 66 -23.88 -7.99 -24.87
N GLY A 67 -23.17 -8.38 -23.80
CA GLY A 67 -21.81 -7.91 -23.51
C GLY A 67 -21.72 -6.49 -22.94
N LYS A 68 -22.85 -5.85 -22.60
CA LYS A 68 -22.89 -4.51 -21.99
C LYS A 68 -22.61 -4.59 -20.48
N PRO A 69 -21.71 -3.74 -19.94
CA PRO A 69 -21.48 -3.63 -18.50
C PRO A 69 -22.76 -3.29 -17.72
N ILE A 70 -23.08 -4.08 -16.69
CA ILE A 70 -24.24 -3.84 -15.81
C ILE A 70 -23.84 -3.47 -14.39
N ARG A 71 -22.74 -4.04 -13.86
CA ARG A 71 -22.23 -3.73 -12.53
C ARG A 71 -20.75 -4.08 -12.39
N ILE A 72 -20.13 -3.53 -11.36
CA ILE A 72 -18.81 -3.94 -10.90
C ILE A 72 -18.98 -4.56 -9.53
N GLU A 73 -18.42 -5.75 -9.37
CA GLU A 73 -18.46 -6.53 -8.15
C GLU A 73 -17.05 -6.72 -7.64
N GLY A 74 -16.88 -6.87 -6.33
CA GLY A 74 -15.54 -7.10 -5.80
C GLY A 74 -15.49 -7.19 -4.29
N ILE A 75 -14.32 -7.61 -3.84
CA ILE A 75 -13.94 -7.62 -2.43
C ILE A 75 -12.96 -6.47 -2.18
N ILE A 76 -13.15 -5.77 -1.08
CA ILE A 76 -12.28 -4.69 -0.61
C ILE A 76 -11.77 -5.09 0.77
N ARG A 77 -10.46 -4.93 0.98
CA ARG A 77 -9.78 -5.10 2.26
C ARG A 77 -9.18 -3.77 2.68
N ASP A 78 -9.27 -3.46 3.97
CA ASP A 78 -8.48 -2.41 4.59
C ASP A 78 -7.06 -2.94 4.79
N ILE A 79 -6.07 -2.24 4.24
CA ILE A 79 -4.65 -2.61 4.35
C ILE A 79 -3.84 -1.51 5.04
N THR A 80 -4.51 -0.59 5.75
CA THR A 80 -3.86 0.56 6.39
C THR A 80 -2.84 0.11 7.41
N GLU A 81 -3.20 -0.81 8.30
CA GLU A 81 -2.26 -1.32 9.31
C GLU A 81 -1.11 -2.10 8.67
N ARG A 82 -1.38 -2.89 7.62
CA ARG A 82 -0.34 -3.58 6.86
C ARG A 82 0.66 -2.57 6.27
N LYS A 83 0.18 -1.47 5.68
CA LYS A 83 1.02 -0.42 5.11
C LYS A 83 1.83 0.33 6.17
N ARG A 84 1.22 0.62 7.32
CA ARG A 84 1.90 1.24 8.46
C ARG A 84 3.08 0.39 8.95
N LEU A 85 2.85 -0.91 9.13
CA LEU A 85 3.88 -1.86 9.55
C LEU A 85 4.98 -2.04 8.48
N GLU A 86 4.62 -2.07 7.19
CA GLU A 86 5.58 -2.10 6.08
C GLU A 86 6.50 -0.86 6.10
N GLU A 87 5.95 0.33 6.33
CA GLU A 87 6.69 1.60 6.43
C GLU A 87 7.59 1.65 7.67
N GLU A 88 7.10 1.20 8.82
CA GLU A 88 7.88 1.11 10.06
C GLU A 88 9.08 0.16 9.90
N LEU A 89 8.84 -1.03 9.35
CA LEU A 89 9.89 -2.00 9.07
C LEU A 89 10.95 -1.44 8.10
N GLN A 90 10.53 -0.73 7.06
CA GLN A 90 11.47 -0.08 6.13
C GLN A 90 12.34 0.98 6.81
N SER A 91 11.74 1.79 7.68
CA SER A 91 12.45 2.79 8.48
C SER A 91 13.50 2.15 9.37
N ASP A 92 13.15 1.06 10.05
CA ASP A 92 14.07 0.37 10.96
C ASP A 92 15.19 -0.35 10.22
N ILE A 93 14.91 -0.98 9.07
CA ILE A 93 15.94 -1.54 8.19
C ILE A 93 16.93 -0.45 7.75
N GLN A 94 16.45 0.75 7.44
CA GLN A 94 17.31 1.86 7.04
C GLN A 94 18.23 2.31 8.19
N LYS A 95 17.69 2.49 9.41
CA LYS A 95 18.49 2.83 10.60
C LYS A 95 19.54 1.76 10.90
N LEU A 96 19.17 0.47 10.82
CA LEU A 96 20.10 -0.63 11.05
C LEU A 96 21.24 -0.64 10.02
N LYS A 97 20.94 -0.35 8.75
CA LYS A 97 21.98 -0.23 7.70
C LYS A 97 22.93 0.92 7.97
N GLU A 98 22.43 2.06 8.44
CA GLU A 98 23.26 3.22 8.79
C GLU A 98 24.18 2.92 9.98
N ASN A 99 23.62 2.32 11.04
CA ASN A 99 24.38 1.90 12.22
C ASN A 99 25.47 0.88 11.87
N LEU A 100 25.15 -0.12 11.03
CA LEU A 100 26.12 -1.13 10.59
C LEU A 100 27.29 -0.47 9.83
N LYS A 101 27.00 0.44 8.90
CA LYS A 101 28.04 1.17 8.15
C LYS A 101 28.93 2.00 9.08
N ALA A 102 28.36 2.64 10.10
CA ALA A 102 29.12 3.41 11.08
C ALA A 102 30.07 2.49 11.88
N ALA A 103 29.56 1.35 12.37
CA ALA A 103 30.34 0.38 13.11
C ALA A 103 31.46 -0.28 12.27
N GLU A 104 31.21 -0.55 10.98
CA GLU A 104 32.22 -1.06 10.05
C GLU A 104 33.34 -0.05 9.83
N LYS A 105 33.00 1.24 9.69
CA LYS A 105 33.99 2.31 9.54
C LYS A 105 34.85 2.45 10.79
N GLU A 106 34.24 2.43 11.97
CA GLU A 106 34.97 2.48 13.24
C GLU A 106 35.89 1.26 13.41
N ASN A 107 35.39 0.06 13.14
CA ASN A 107 36.19 -1.16 13.17
C ASN A 107 37.37 -1.12 12.19
N ALA A 108 37.17 -0.58 10.98
CA ALA A 108 38.24 -0.41 10.01
C ALA A 108 39.32 0.56 10.52
N GLU A 109 38.91 1.64 11.18
CA GLU A 109 39.81 2.63 11.79
C GLU A 109 40.59 2.02 12.96
N LEU A 110 39.92 1.32 13.88
CA LEU A 110 40.55 0.63 15.00
C LEU A 110 41.55 -0.44 14.52
N LYS A 111 41.21 -1.22 13.48
CA LYS A 111 42.13 -2.19 12.88
C LYS A 111 43.37 -1.53 12.29
N LYS A 112 43.26 -0.35 11.66
CA LYS A 112 44.41 0.42 11.18
C LYS A 112 45.28 0.89 12.34
N GLN A 113 44.66 1.41 13.41
CA GLN A 113 45.37 1.86 14.61
C GLN A 113 46.14 0.73 15.29
N LEU A 114 45.52 -0.44 15.47
CA LEU A 114 46.15 -1.61 16.10
C LEU A 114 47.37 -2.10 15.30
N LYS A 115 47.29 -2.11 13.96
CA LYS A 115 48.42 -2.40 13.09
C LYS A 115 49.53 -1.36 13.20
N SER A 116 49.19 -0.08 13.25
CA SER A 116 50.16 1.02 13.40
C SER A 116 50.92 0.97 14.72
N HIS A 117 50.28 0.51 15.79
CA HIS A 117 50.89 0.41 17.12
C HIS A 117 51.58 -0.95 17.38
N GLY A 118 51.63 -1.85 16.39
CA GLY A 118 52.37 -3.12 16.48
C GLY A 118 51.69 -4.25 17.26
N TRP A 119 50.42 -4.10 17.66
CA TRP A 119 49.69 -5.09 18.48
C TRP A 119 49.11 -6.25 17.67
N ILE A 120 49.10 -6.15 16.34
CA ILE A 120 48.64 -7.21 15.44
C ILE A 120 49.68 -7.38 14.33
N GLN A 121 50.39 -8.51 14.32
CA GLN A 121 51.23 -8.92 13.20
C GLN A 121 50.43 -9.69 12.14
N LYS A 122 50.97 -9.69 10.91
CA LYS A 122 50.36 -10.17 9.67
C LYS A 122 49.74 -11.56 9.77
#